data_AF-A0A2G5RTY5-F1
#
_entry.id   AF-A0A2G5RTY5-F1
#
_cell.length_a   1.000
_cell.length_b   1.000
_cell.length_c   1.000
_cell.angle_alpha   90.00
_cell.angle_beta   90.00
_cell.angle_gamma   90.00
#
_symmetry.space_group_name_H-M   'P 1'
#
loop_
_entity.id
_entity.type
_entity.pdbx_description
1 polymer ?
#
loop_
_entity_poly.entity_id
_entity_poly.type
_entity_poly.pdbx_seq_one_letter_code
_entity_poly.pdbx_strand_id
1 'polypeptide(L)'
;MKRISSKEVYERTLQLLTERGVTIPAIAEIVYEMQSPYNKNLTMAECIESVEKVLQKREVQHAILVGIELDKLAENGMLSEPLQTIVETDEGLFGVDETLALGAVLGYGSIAVTTFGHLDKNKVGIIKQLDTKRGKGVHTFLDDLVASVAASASGRLAHNLRDEEEAALNA
;
A
#
# COMPACT_ATOMS: atom_id res chain seq x y z
N MET A 1 -20.19 -23.43 -8.91
CA MET A 1 -19.10 -22.44 -8.74
C MET A 1 -19.19 -21.83 -7.35
N LYS A 2 -18.12 -21.88 -6.55
CA LYS A 2 -18.07 -21.19 -5.24
C LYS A 2 -17.95 -19.68 -5.50
N ARG A 3 -18.79 -18.86 -4.88
CA ARG A 3 -18.74 -17.40 -4.97
C ARG A 3 -18.18 -16.84 -3.66
N ILE A 4 -17.08 -16.10 -3.74
CA ILE A 4 -16.45 -15.46 -2.58
C ILE A 4 -17.07 -14.07 -2.40
N SER A 5 -17.41 -13.70 -1.16
CA SER A 5 -18.02 -12.40 -0.87
C SER A 5 -16.96 -11.28 -0.80
N SER A 6 -17.32 -10.04 -1.16
CA SER A 6 -16.39 -8.90 -1.01
C SER A 6 -15.97 -8.66 0.44
N LYS A 7 -16.82 -9.03 1.41
CA LYS A 7 -16.51 -8.97 2.83
C LYS A 7 -15.39 -9.95 3.20
N GLU A 8 -15.48 -11.19 2.73
CA GLU A 8 -14.47 -12.23 2.96
C GLU A 8 -13.11 -11.83 2.37
N VAL A 9 -13.10 -11.25 1.17
CA VAL A 9 -11.88 -10.72 0.53
C VAL A 9 -11.26 -9.62 1.39
N TYR A 10 -12.06 -8.63 1.80
CA TYR A 10 -11.59 -7.51 2.63
C TYR A 10 -11.03 -7.97 3.98
N GLU A 11 -11.76 -8.83 4.70
CA GLU A 11 -11.31 -9.39 5.98
C GLU A 11 -9.99 -10.15 5.82
N ARG A 12 -9.84 -10.93 4.73
CA ARG A 12 -8.60 -11.64 4.46
C ARG A 12 -7.45 -10.70 4.16
N THR A 13 -7.67 -9.63 3.39
CA THR A 13 -6.65 -8.59 3.14
C THR A 13 -6.15 -7.97 4.44
N LEU A 14 -7.05 -7.57 5.35
CA LEU A 14 -6.66 -6.99 6.64
C LEU A 14 -5.89 -7.98 7.53
N GLN A 15 -6.33 -9.24 7.57
CA GLN A 15 -5.63 -10.30 8.29
C GLN A 15 -4.22 -10.49 7.76
N LEU A 16 -4.05 -10.58 6.44
CA LEU A 16 -2.74 -10.75 5.83
C LEU A 16 -1.79 -9.59 6.13
N LEU A 17 -2.25 -8.34 6.01
CA LEU A 17 -1.44 -7.17 6.39
C LEU A 17 -0.99 -7.28 7.86
N THR A 18 -1.91 -7.62 8.76
CA THR A 18 -1.63 -7.78 10.19
C THR A 18 -0.65 -8.92 10.45
N GLU A 19 -0.81 -10.07 9.79
CA GLU A 19 0.11 -11.22 9.86
C GLU A 19 1.53 -10.84 9.44
N ARG A 20 1.68 -9.91 8.47
CA ARG A 20 2.96 -9.38 8.02
C ARG A 20 3.46 -8.18 8.85
N GLY A 21 2.79 -7.85 9.94
CA GLY A 21 3.19 -6.77 10.85
C GLY A 21 2.85 -5.36 10.35
N VAL A 22 1.98 -5.23 9.35
CA VAL A 22 1.50 -3.95 8.83
C VAL A 22 0.15 -3.61 9.45
N THR A 23 0.04 -2.43 10.05
CA THR A 23 -1.21 -1.93 10.65
C THR A 23 -1.68 -0.67 9.93
N ILE A 24 -3.00 -0.44 9.92
CA ILE A 24 -3.59 0.77 9.31
C ILE A 24 -2.98 2.06 9.89
N PRO A 25 -2.82 2.22 11.22
CA PRO A 25 -2.15 3.39 11.78
C PRO A 25 -0.74 3.61 11.24
N ALA A 26 0.06 2.55 11.05
CA ALA A 26 1.42 2.67 10.52
C ALA A 26 1.45 3.15 9.06
N ILE A 27 0.43 2.80 8.26
CA ILE A 27 0.27 3.35 6.91
C ILE A 27 -0.20 4.81 7.00
N ALA A 28 -1.13 5.11 7.91
CA ALA A 28 -1.67 6.46 8.10
C ALA A 28 -0.61 7.47 8.56
N GLU A 29 0.40 7.03 9.32
CA GLU A 29 1.58 7.86 9.66
C GLU A 29 2.31 8.35 8.41
N ILE A 30 2.47 7.49 7.39
CA ILE A 30 3.07 7.88 6.11
C ILE A 30 2.17 8.88 5.39
N VAL A 31 0.85 8.64 5.36
CA VAL A 31 -0.11 9.59 4.77
C VAL A 31 -0.02 10.95 5.45
N TYR A 32 0.08 10.97 6.78
CA TYR A 32 0.23 12.20 7.56
C TYR A 32 1.53 12.94 7.21
N GLU A 33 2.65 12.22 7.11
CA GLU A 33 3.93 12.80 6.68
C GLU A 33 3.82 13.42 5.28
N MET A 34 3.16 12.74 4.34
CA MET A 34 2.99 13.22 2.97
C MET A 34 2.05 14.44 2.86
N GLN A 35 1.06 14.58 3.75
CA GLN A 35 0.00 15.58 3.61
C GLN A 35 0.09 16.75 4.60
N SER A 36 0.75 16.58 5.75
CA SER A 36 0.91 17.64 6.76
C SER A 36 1.63 18.91 6.28
N PRO A 37 2.55 18.89 5.28
CA PRO A 37 3.11 20.13 4.72
C PRO A 37 2.07 21.01 4.00
N TYR A 38 0.96 20.41 3.54
CA TYR A 38 -0.09 21.08 2.77
C TYR A 38 -1.31 21.44 3.62
N ASN A 39 -1.61 20.66 4.66
CA ASN A 39 -2.71 20.91 5.59
C ASN A 39 -2.24 20.86 7.05
N LYS A 40 -2.20 22.03 7.70
CA LYS A 40 -1.78 22.18 9.10
C LYS A 40 -2.80 21.65 10.11
N ASN A 41 -4.06 21.52 9.71
CA ASN A 41 -5.14 21.02 10.57
C ASN A 41 -5.39 19.52 10.35
N LEU A 42 -4.59 18.86 9.52
CA LEU A 42 -4.71 17.45 9.25
C LEU A 42 -4.64 16.65 10.55
N THR A 43 -5.58 15.74 10.72
CA THR A 43 -5.65 14.83 11.86
C THR A 43 -5.27 13.41 11.44
N MET A 44 -4.73 12.65 12.39
CA MET A 44 -4.43 11.23 12.15
C MET A 44 -5.71 10.42 11.84
N ALA A 45 -6.86 10.85 12.36
CA ALA A 45 -8.14 10.19 12.10
C ALA A 45 -8.53 10.26 10.61
N GLU A 46 -8.34 11.41 9.97
CA GLU A 46 -8.59 11.57 8.52
C GLU A 46 -7.63 10.72 7.68
N CYS A 47 -6.37 10.61 8.09
CA CYS A 47 -5.39 9.73 7.45
C CYS A 47 -5.82 8.26 7.55
N ILE A 48 -6.21 7.81 8.74
CA ILE A 48 -6.71 6.45 8.98
C ILE A 48 -7.94 6.17 8.12
N GLU A 49 -8.93 7.08 8.11
CA GLU A 49 -10.13 6.92 7.30
C GLU A 49 -9.77 6.79 5.81
N SER A 50 -8.83 7.61 5.32
CA SER A 50 -8.41 7.54 3.93
C SER A 50 -7.77 6.19 3.58
N VAL A 51 -6.91 5.66 4.45
CA VAL A 51 -6.32 4.32 4.29
C VAL A 51 -7.42 3.24 4.27
N GLU A 52 -8.38 3.28 5.19
CA GLU A 52 -9.49 2.34 5.24
C GLU A 52 -10.32 2.36 3.95
N LYS A 53 -10.60 3.55 3.41
CA LYS A 53 -11.34 3.71 2.15
C LYS A 53 -10.59 3.16 0.95
N VAL A 54 -9.26 3.27 0.93
CA VAL A 54 -8.41 2.64 -0.10
C VAL A 54 -8.47 1.13 0.00
N LEU A 55 -8.33 0.58 1.20
CA LEU A 55 -8.38 -0.87 1.43
C LEU A 55 -9.76 -1.49 1.14
N GLN A 56 -10.83 -0.70 1.03
CA GLN A 56 -12.15 -1.15 0.59
C GLN A 56 -12.26 -1.38 -0.92
N LYS A 57 -11.29 -0.93 -1.73
CA LYS A 57 -11.30 -1.13 -3.19
C LYS A 57 -10.87 -2.57 -3.53
N ARG A 58 -11.67 -3.25 -4.36
CA ARG A 58 -11.40 -4.64 -4.76
C ARG A 58 -10.05 -4.82 -5.46
N GLU A 59 -9.68 -3.87 -6.32
CA GLU A 59 -8.43 -3.97 -7.09
C GLU A 59 -7.20 -3.88 -6.18
N VAL A 60 -7.23 -2.98 -5.19
CA VAL A 60 -6.24 -2.90 -4.12
C VAL A 60 -6.20 -4.19 -3.29
N GLN A 61 -7.36 -4.71 -2.89
CA GLN A 61 -7.44 -5.97 -2.13
C GLN A 61 -6.83 -7.15 -2.89
N HIS A 62 -7.13 -7.27 -4.19
CA HIS A 62 -6.59 -8.34 -5.04
C HIS A 62 -5.07 -8.20 -5.21
N ALA A 63 -4.56 -6.99 -5.42
CA ALA A 63 -3.13 -6.75 -5.50
C ALA A 63 -2.41 -7.17 -4.21
N ILE A 64 -2.96 -6.77 -3.04
CA ILE A 64 -2.41 -7.17 -1.73
C ILE A 64 -2.44 -8.67 -1.53
N LEU A 65 -3.54 -9.34 -1.88
CA LEU A 65 -3.68 -10.79 -1.76
C LEU A 65 -2.64 -11.53 -2.60
N VAL A 66 -2.45 -11.10 -3.85
CA VAL A 66 -1.48 -11.72 -4.76
C VAL A 66 -0.05 -11.48 -4.29
N GLY A 67 0.31 -10.23 -3.96
CA GLY A 67 1.66 -9.89 -3.56
C GLY A 67 2.09 -10.60 -2.27
N ILE A 68 1.25 -10.58 -1.23
CA ILE A 68 1.57 -11.27 0.02
C ILE A 68 1.66 -12.79 -0.16
N GLU A 69 0.86 -13.38 -1.05
CA GLU A 69 0.96 -14.81 -1.31
C GLU A 69 2.27 -15.16 -2.04
N LEU A 70 2.72 -14.34 -3.00
CA LEU A 70 4.00 -14.51 -3.67
C LEU A 70 5.18 -14.37 -2.71
N ASP A 71 5.13 -13.37 -1.82
CA ASP A 71 6.10 -13.20 -0.73
C ASP A 71 6.15 -14.45 0.15
N LYS A 72 4.99 -14.98 0.56
CA LYS A 72 4.92 -16.20 1.39
C LYS A 72 5.43 -17.44 0.66
N LEU A 73 5.15 -17.58 -0.64
CA LEU A 73 5.65 -18.72 -1.42
C LEU A 73 7.17 -18.65 -1.57
N ALA A 74 7.73 -17.46 -1.83
CA ALA A 74 9.17 -17.25 -1.85
C ALA A 74 9.79 -17.55 -0.48
N GLU A 75 9.21 -17.04 0.61
CA GLU A 75 9.66 -17.28 1.99
C GLU A 75 9.70 -18.76 2.37
N ASN A 76 8.82 -19.58 1.79
CA ASN A 76 8.75 -21.02 2.03
C ASN A 76 9.50 -21.87 1.00
N GLY A 77 10.21 -21.27 0.04
CA GLY A 77 10.94 -22.01 -1.00
C GLY A 77 10.02 -22.75 -1.98
N MET A 78 8.80 -22.26 -2.19
CA MET A 78 7.76 -22.93 -2.97
C MET A 78 7.66 -22.43 -4.41
N LEU A 79 8.42 -21.40 -4.78
CA LEU A 79 8.49 -20.93 -6.16
C LEU A 79 9.50 -21.78 -6.95
N SER A 80 9.31 -21.88 -8.26
CA SER A 80 10.28 -22.52 -9.15
C SER A 80 11.44 -21.56 -9.47
N GLU A 81 12.66 -22.07 -9.57
CA GLU A 81 13.78 -21.29 -10.11
C GLU A 81 13.54 -20.90 -11.59
N PRO A 82 13.98 -19.70 -12.03
CA PRO A 82 14.78 -18.70 -11.29
C PRO A 82 13.94 -17.72 -10.43
N LEU A 83 12.61 -17.82 -10.45
CA LEU A 83 11.72 -16.87 -9.78
C LEU A 83 11.89 -16.89 -8.26
N GLN A 84 12.15 -18.06 -7.69
CA GLN A 84 12.42 -18.21 -6.25
C GLN A 84 13.54 -17.27 -5.80
N THR A 85 14.73 -17.39 -6.42
CA THR A 85 15.86 -16.52 -6.07
C THR A 85 15.55 -15.05 -6.34
N ILE A 86 14.91 -14.73 -7.48
CA ILE A 86 14.59 -13.35 -7.86
C ILE A 86 13.72 -12.65 -6.81
N VAL A 87 12.63 -13.31 -6.38
CA VAL A 87 11.72 -12.73 -5.37
C VAL A 87 12.36 -12.76 -3.99
N GLU A 88 12.97 -13.88 -3.58
CA GLU A 88 13.54 -13.98 -2.23
C GLU A 88 14.67 -12.97 -1.96
N THR A 89 15.46 -12.65 -3.00
CA THR A 89 16.58 -11.70 -2.89
C THR A 89 16.21 -10.25 -3.15
N ASP A 90 14.96 -9.98 -3.53
CA ASP A 90 14.50 -8.64 -3.89
C ASP A 90 15.42 -8.02 -4.98
N GLU A 91 15.54 -8.75 -6.10
CA GLU A 91 16.47 -8.43 -7.19
C GLU A 91 16.08 -7.10 -7.84
N GLY A 92 16.95 -6.08 -7.77
CA GLY A 92 16.60 -4.71 -8.20
C GLY A 92 16.34 -4.48 -9.70
N LEU A 93 16.38 -5.53 -10.54
CA LEU A 93 15.91 -5.50 -11.94
C LEU A 93 14.58 -6.23 -12.15
N PHE A 94 14.05 -6.87 -11.11
CA PHE A 94 12.69 -7.37 -11.05
C PHE A 94 11.78 -6.18 -10.77
N GLY A 95 10.82 -5.94 -11.66
CA GLY A 95 9.95 -4.77 -11.62
C GLY A 95 8.46 -5.10 -11.52
N VAL A 96 8.13 -6.35 -11.15
CA VAL A 96 6.77 -6.92 -11.29
C VAL A 96 5.93 -6.60 -10.06
N ASP A 97 6.56 -6.59 -8.90
CA ASP A 97 6.17 -5.95 -7.65
C ASP A 97 5.72 -4.51 -7.84
N GLU A 98 6.56 -3.61 -8.38
CA GLU A 98 6.14 -2.23 -8.61
C GLU A 98 5.06 -2.14 -9.68
N THR A 99 5.07 -3.02 -10.69
CA THR A 99 4.00 -3.06 -11.70
C THR A 99 2.65 -3.39 -11.07
N LEU A 100 2.61 -4.36 -10.15
CA LEU A 100 1.40 -4.73 -9.41
C LEU A 100 0.95 -3.58 -8.49
N ALA A 101 1.90 -2.98 -7.77
CA ALA A 101 1.63 -1.86 -6.88
C ALA A 101 1.12 -0.62 -7.65
N LEU A 102 1.76 -0.26 -8.76
CA LEU A 102 1.38 0.82 -9.66
C LEU A 102 -0.02 0.60 -10.23
N GLY A 103 -0.35 -0.62 -10.65
CA GLY A 103 -1.69 -0.99 -11.10
C GLY A 103 -2.77 -0.63 -10.09
N ALA A 104 -2.53 -0.91 -8.80
CA ALA A 104 -3.45 -0.54 -7.72
C ALA A 104 -3.55 0.98 -7.50
N VAL A 105 -2.48 1.74 -7.75
CA VAL A 105 -2.46 3.22 -7.62
C VAL A 105 -3.24 3.92 -8.73
N LEU A 106 -3.27 3.37 -9.95
CA LEU A 106 -3.89 4.02 -11.12
C LEU A 106 -5.35 4.43 -10.88
N GLY A 107 -6.09 3.70 -10.03
CA GLY A 107 -7.46 4.03 -9.63
C GLY A 107 -7.61 5.33 -8.83
N TYR A 108 -6.51 5.90 -8.34
CA TYR A 108 -6.45 7.15 -7.57
C TYR A 108 -5.79 8.32 -8.33
N GLY A 109 -5.50 8.13 -9.63
CA GLY A 109 -5.03 9.18 -10.52
C GLY A 109 -3.54 9.50 -10.43
N SER A 110 -3.10 10.45 -11.25
CA SER A 110 -1.67 10.72 -11.48
C SER A 110 -0.94 11.28 -10.25
N ILE A 111 -1.63 12.00 -9.36
CA ILE A 111 -1.04 12.52 -8.10
C ILE A 111 -0.64 11.36 -7.19
N ALA A 112 -1.48 10.32 -7.11
CA ALA A 112 -1.16 9.12 -6.35
C ALA A 112 0.03 8.39 -7.00
N VAL A 113 0.10 8.33 -8.33
CA VAL A 113 1.24 7.72 -9.05
C VAL A 113 2.56 8.44 -8.75
N THR A 114 2.57 9.78 -8.76
CA THR A 114 3.80 10.53 -8.44
C THR A 114 4.19 10.35 -6.97
N THR A 115 3.21 10.26 -6.08
CA THR A 115 3.43 9.98 -4.66
C THR A 115 4.00 8.57 -4.43
N PHE A 116 3.49 7.58 -5.17
CA PHE A 116 3.99 6.21 -5.10
C PHE A 116 5.47 6.13 -5.47
N GLY A 117 5.87 6.69 -6.62
CA GLY A 117 7.28 6.70 -7.01
C GLY A 117 8.19 7.45 -6.03
N HIS A 118 7.65 8.45 -5.31
CA HIS A 118 8.37 9.10 -4.23
C HIS A 118 8.54 8.18 -3.00
N LEU A 119 7.47 7.51 -2.57
CA LEU A 119 7.50 6.62 -1.39
C LEU A 119 8.33 5.38 -1.63
N ASP A 120 8.22 4.78 -2.81
CA ASP A 120 9.03 3.65 -3.24
C ASP A 120 10.53 4.01 -3.21
N LYS A 121 10.92 5.14 -3.82
CA LYS A 121 12.33 5.54 -3.81
C LYS A 121 12.89 5.85 -2.42
N ASN A 122 12.11 6.52 -1.57
CA ASN A 122 12.62 7.04 -0.29
C ASN A 122 12.43 6.08 0.88
N LYS A 123 11.54 5.09 0.76
CA LYS A 123 11.12 4.10 1.77
C LYS A 123 11.08 4.70 3.20
N VAL A 124 9.90 5.18 3.62
CA VAL A 124 9.67 5.80 4.95
C VAL A 124 8.73 4.97 5.84
N GLY A 125 8.68 5.28 7.14
CA GLY A 125 7.76 4.64 8.08
C GLY A 125 7.84 3.11 8.06
N ILE A 126 6.69 2.44 7.95
CA ILE A 126 6.60 0.99 7.89
C ILE A 126 7.22 0.39 6.61
N ILE A 127 7.23 1.12 5.48
CA ILE A 127 7.85 0.67 4.23
C ILE A 127 9.34 0.41 4.45
N LYS A 128 10.03 1.35 5.10
CA LYS A 128 11.44 1.20 5.50
C LYS A 128 11.69 -0.01 6.39
N GLN A 129 10.75 -0.30 7.28
CA GLN A 129 10.89 -1.43 8.20
C GLN A 129 10.70 -2.77 7.49
N LEU A 130 9.93 -2.82 6.41
CA LEU A 130 9.77 -4.01 5.58
C LEU A 130 11.04 -4.25 4.75
N ASP A 131 11.57 -3.21 4.11
CA ASP A 131 12.80 -3.23 3.31
C ASP A 131 14.06 -3.61 4.13
N THR A 132 14.23 -3.04 5.32
CA THR A 132 15.44 -3.24 6.13
C THR A 132 15.51 -4.56 6.88
N LYS A 133 14.42 -5.34 6.94
CA LYS A 133 14.34 -6.61 7.69
C LYS A 133 14.82 -7.83 6.89
N ARG A 134 15.91 -7.67 6.13
CA ARG A 134 16.59 -8.78 5.45
C ARG A 134 16.89 -9.90 6.46
N GLY A 135 16.22 -11.05 6.30
CA GLY A 135 16.33 -12.22 7.18
C GLY A 135 15.18 -12.45 8.18
N LYS A 136 14.14 -11.60 8.23
CA LYS A 136 12.90 -11.84 9.01
C LYS A 136 11.63 -11.94 8.14
N GLY A 137 11.78 -12.45 6.93
CA GLY A 137 10.71 -12.69 5.97
C GLY A 137 11.03 -12.10 4.59
N VAL A 138 10.24 -12.47 3.58
CA VAL A 138 10.32 -11.92 2.21
C VAL A 138 9.24 -10.84 2.04
N HIS A 139 9.60 -9.64 1.61
CA HIS A 139 8.69 -8.50 1.54
C HIS A 139 8.71 -7.75 0.21
N THR A 140 9.24 -8.38 -0.84
CA THR A 140 9.43 -7.83 -2.19
C THR A 140 8.16 -7.23 -2.77
N PHE A 141 7.00 -7.89 -2.61
CA PHE A 141 5.75 -7.29 -3.06
C PHE A 141 5.12 -6.37 -2.01
N LEU A 142 5.24 -6.73 -0.73
CA LEU A 142 4.48 -6.08 0.34
C LEU A 142 4.88 -4.62 0.55
N ASP A 143 6.16 -4.27 0.52
CA ASP A 143 6.60 -2.91 0.80
C ASP A 143 6.09 -1.92 -0.27
N ASP A 144 6.10 -2.30 -1.55
CA ASP A 144 5.54 -1.53 -2.66
C ASP A 144 4.02 -1.46 -2.60
N LEU A 145 3.35 -2.54 -2.21
CA LEU A 145 1.90 -2.52 -2.00
C LEU A 145 1.50 -1.59 -0.85
N VAL A 146 2.31 -1.52 0.22
CA VAL A 146 2.08 -0.57 1.31
C VAL A 146 2.35 0.86 0.84
N ALA A 147 3.40 1.09 0.04
CA ALA A 147 3.64 2.37 -0.62
C ALA A 147 2.47 2.80 -1.51
N SER A 148 1.90 1.87 -2.27
CA SER A 148 0.73 2.05 -3.13
C SER A 148 -0.52 2.47 -2.34
N VAL A 149 -0.79 1.82 -1.20
CA VAL A 149 -1.92 2.19 -0.32
C VAL A 149 -1.71 3.57 0.28
N ALA A 150 -0.52 3.87 0.80
CA ALA A 150 -0.20 5.18 1.37
C ALA A 150 -0.30 6.31 0.32
N ALA A 151 0.20 6.07 -0.90
CA ALA A 151 0.12 7.01 -2.01
C ALA A 151 -1.33 7.26 -2.45
N SER A 152 -2.12 6.19 -2.58
CA SER A 152 -3.54 6.27 -2.92
C SER A 152 -4.35 7.01 -1.86
N ALA A 153 -4.07 6.76 -0.58
CA ALA A 153 -4.73 7.42 0.54
C ALA A 153 -4.35 8.92 0.61
N SER A 154 -3.11 9.25 0.31
CA SER A 154 -2.62 10.63 0.20
C SER A 154 -3.31 11.37 -0.95
N GLY A 155 -3.37 10.76 -2.14
CA GLY A 155 -4.06 11.35 -3.30
C GLY A 155 -5.55 11.56 -3.06
N ARG A 156 -6.23 10.58 -2.46
CA ARG A 156 -7.64 10.71 -2.05
C ARG A 156 -7.83 11.88 -1.07
N LEU A 157 -6.98 11.96 -0.06
CA LEU A 157 -7.07 12.99 0.98
C LEU A 157 -6.82 14.39 0.41
N ALA A 158 -5.83 14.54 -0.48
CA ALA A 158 -5.54 15.81 -1.15
C ALA A 158 -6.75 16.35 -1.94
N HIS A 159 -7.48 15.47 -2.65
CA HIS A 159 -8.71 15.86 -3.34
C HIS A 159 -9.82 16.28 -2.37
N ASN A 160 -10.07 15.49 -1.33
CA ASN A 160 -11.11 15.79 -0.34
C ASN A 160 -10.88 17.13 0.39
N LEU A 161 -9.64 17.40 0.79
CA LEU A 161 -9.30 18.64 1.50
C LEU A 161 -9.59 19.88 0.66
N ARG A 162 -9.36 19.80 -0.66
CA ARG A 162 -9.66 20.88 -1.58
C ARG A 162 -11.17 21.12 -1.70
N ASP A 163 -11.95 20.05 -1.78
CA ASP A 163 -13.42 20.14 -1.85
C ASP A 163 -14.00 20.77 -0.57
N GLU A 164 -13.44 20.46 0.60
CA GLU A 164 -13.83 21.04 1.89
C GLU A 164 -13.46 22.53 2.00
N GLU A 165 -12.26 22.92 1.57
CA GLU A 165 -11.85 24.33 1.49
C GLU A 165 -12.78 25.14 0.58
N GLU A 166 -13.10 24.61 -0.60
CA GLU A 166 -14.02 25.25 -1.54
C GLU A 166 -15.45 25.33 -0.99
N ALA A 167 -15.93 24.30 -0.29
CA ALA A 167 -17.24 24.34 0.37
C ALA A 167 -17.30 25.38 1.50
N ALA A 168 -16.24 25.50 2.30
CA ALA A 168 -16.16 26.47 3.40
C ALA A 168 -16.10 27.93 2.92
N LEU A 169 -15.49 28.19 1.76
CA LEU A 169 -15.46 29.52 1.14
C LEU A 169 -16.81 29.94 0.53
N ASN A 170 -17.66 28.97 0.21
CA ASN A 170 -18.97 29.18 -0.40
C ASN A 170 -20.13 29.16 0.62
N ALA A 171 -19.85 28.95 1.91
CA ALA A 171 -20.80 28.92 3.02
C ALA A 171 -20.86 30.26 3.76
#